data_AF-A0A9P3KHD3-F1
#
_entry.id   AF-A0A9P3KHD3-F1
#
_cell.length_a   1.000
_cell.length_b   1.000
_cell.length_c   1.000
_cell.angle_alpha   90.00
_cell.angle_beta   90.00
_cell.angle_gamma   90.00
#
_symmetry.space_group_name_H-M   'P 1'
#
loop_
_entity.id
_entity.type
_entity.pdbx_description
1 polymer ?
#
loop_
_entity_poly.entity_id
_entity_poly.type
_entity_poly.pdbx_seq_one_letter_code
_entity_poly.pdbx_strand_id
1 'polypeptide(L)'
;MNVEAILRRHPSKKLRRVLEDPSAFRFQVLVSEVTTNASGQPCLRRHGYRVDHEYFYPASAIKLCAAVAALQKLTEYRAQGMRMSLHSPLSLLPLYSGDKEQSSDASNLNGGHITLAHEIRKMFLVSDNTAYNRLYAFIGQRRLNQAMHSLGLRSAHLSHRLSLELSPLENRSCEPIQVGSTAEAGEGSFCFAPKCSSEEVPPVHGVKGLLVGGAYIDADGTKVGVLVRGGSLQVNSPMDFSSKNRLTLVDLQNLLILLMRPDIQLPGCAPVKMDEGHRLLLLEAMRQYPRESRSPKYAGKEYTDDYCKFFLPGLCRVRYKEALRVFNKIGQAFGFTIDNSYVLDIETGREFFLSLALYTNANGCLNDDKYEYDLAYDVAADVAEAVARALWDNSSRSQDLDGVVATTSDDASADVAADVAADVAADVTADVADAAANSLCSEKGLPDSLACLSLKGASNPTLPATSATAAVPATAAVPATSASPAIPGSSDKAQHSRLEQELSKALLPVYSFFVDE
;
A
#
# COMPACT_ATOMS: atom_id res chain seq x y z
N MET A 1 -15.95 -21.08 5.22
CA MET A 1 -15.88 -20.69 6.63
C MET A 1 -16.92 -19.59 6.91
N ASN A 2 -17.63 -19.61 8.04
CA ASN A 2 -18.49 -18.49 8.47
C ASN A 2 -17.73 -17.65 9.51
N VAL A 3 -17.34 -16.42 9.15
CA VAL A 3 -16.54 -15.54 10.01
C VAL A 3 -17.30 -15.16 11.28
N GLU A 4 -18.58 -14.77 11.16
CA GLU A 4 -19.38 -14.38 12.32
C GLU A 4 -19.53 -15.52 13.32
N ALA A 5 -19.81 -16.74 12.84
CA ALA A 5 -19.95 -17.92 13.71
C ALA A 5 -18.66 -18.22 14.50
N ILE A 6 -17.48 -18.01 13.90
CA ILE A 6 -16.19 -18.17 14.58
C ILE A 6 -15.99 -17.09 15.64
N LEU A 7 -16.20 -15.83 15.28
CA LEU A 7 -16.05 -14.70 16.21
C LEU A 7 -17.05 -14.80 17.38
N ARG A 8 -18.24 -15.35 17.16
CA ARG A 8 -19.26 -15.59 18.19
C ARG A 8 -19.08 -16.88 19.00
N ARG A 9 -18.19 -17.81 18.61
CA ARG A 9 -18.05 -19.12 19.28
C ARG A 9 -17.58 -18.99 20.72
N HIS A 10 -16.46 -18.29 20.95
CA HIS A 10 -15.88 -18.05 22.28
C HIS A 10 -15.31 -16.61 22.42
N PRO A 11 -16.09 -15.55 22.15
CA PRO A 11 -15.59 -14.18 22.21
C PRO A 11 -15.22 -13.78 23.63
N SER A 12 -14.09 -13.07 23.75
CA SER A 12 -13.75 -12.31 24.96
C SER A 12 -14.84 -11.28 25.28
N LYS A 13 -14.79 -10.69 26.48
CA LYS A 13 -15.68 -9.57 26.84
C LYS A 13 -15.53 -8.38 25.89
N LYS A 14 -14.33 -8.14 25.36
CA LYS A 14 -14.01 -7.01 24.48
C LYS A 14 -14.55 -7.25 23.06
N LEU A 15 -14.26 -8.41 22.47
CA LEU A 15 -14.82 -8.81 21.18
C LEU A 15 -16.34 -8.92 21.21
N ARG A 16 -16.93 -9.44 22.30
CA ARG A 16 -18.40 -9.54 22.45
C ARG A 16 -19.08 -8.18 22.37
N ARG A 17 -18.56 -7.16 23.08
CA ARG A 17 -19.07 -5.77 23.03
C ARG A 17 -19.13 -5.23 21.60
N VAL A 18 -18.13 -5.55 20.77
CA VAL A 18 -18.09 -5.13 19.35
C VAL A 18 -19.07 -5.93 18.49
N LEU A 19 -19.27 -7.22 18.78
CA LEU A 19 -20.20 -8.09 18.07
C LEU A 19 -21.69 -7.87 18.45
N GLU A 20 -21.96 -7.15 19.54
CA GLU A 20 -23.30 -6.75 19.98
C GLU A 20 -23.82 -5.53 19.19
N ASP A 21 -22.96 -4.55 18.86
CA ASP A 21 -23.27 -3.46 17.92
C ASP A 21 -22.14 -3.24 16.91
N PRO A 22 -22.00 -4.11 15.90
CA PRO A 22 -20.93 -4.01 14.92
C PRO A 22 -21.07 -2.79 13.99
N SER A 23 -22.21 -2.08 14.01
CA SER A 23 -22.44 -0.89 13.20
C SER A 23 -21.88 0.37 13.86
N ALA A 24 -22.07 0.55 15.17
CA ALA A 24 -21.44 1.64 15.92
C ALA A 24 -19.90 1.56 15.84
N PHE A 25 -19.34 0.35 15.92
CA PHE A 25 -17.91 0.10 15.78
C PHE A 25 -17.41 0.01 14.33
N ARG A 26 -18.29 0.16 13.31
CA ARG A 26 -17.98 -0.03 11.88
C ARG A 26 -17.11 -1.27 11.61
N PHE A 27 -17.41 -2.35 12.33
CA PHE A 27 -16.51 -3.50 12.45
C PHE A 27 -16.63 -4.42 11.24
N GLN A 28 -15.51 -4.64 10.55
CA GLN A 28 -15.43 -5.43 9.32
C GLN A 28 -14.22 -6.37 9.38
N VAL A 29 -14.39 -7.59 8.88
CA VAL A 29 -13.32 -8.60 8.81
C VAL A 29 -13.38 -9.33 7.48
N LEU A 30 -12.24 -9.43 6.80
CA LEU A 30 -12.06 -10.20 5.56
C LEU A 30 -10.94 -11.24 5.75
N VAL A 31 -11.26 -12.50 5.53
CA VAL A 31 -10.32 -13.63 5.53
C VAL A 31 -10.24 -14.21 4.12
N SER A 32 -9.03 -14.47 3.63
CA SER A 32 -8.82 -15.31 2.43
C SER A 32 -7.95 -16.51 2.77
N GLU A 33 -8.51 -17.71 2.68
CA GLU A 33 -7.75 -18.97 2.66
C GLU A 33 -7.09 -19.12 1.29
N VAL A 34 -5.80 -19.47 1.24
CA VAL A 34 -5.19 -20.01 0.02
C VAL A 34 -5.61 -21.48 -0.11
N THR A 35 -6.07 -21.85 -1.30
CA THR A 35 -6.49 -23.21 -1.65
C THR A 35 -6.03 -23.53 -3.07
N THR A 36 -6.16 -24.78 -3.51
CA THR A 36 -5.97 -25.16 -4.92
C THR A 36 -7.32 -25.37 -5.61
N ASN A 37 -7.40 -25.00 -6.88
CA ASN A 37 -8.55 -25.27 -7.73
C ASN A 37 -8.49 -26.70 -8.34
N ALA A 38 -9.47 -27.06 -9.16
CA ALA A 38 -9.54 -28.39 -9.79
C ALA A 38 -8.39 -28.69 -10.78
N SER A 39 -7.68 -27.67 -11.29
CA SER A 39 -6.48 -27.84 -12.12
C SER A 39 -5.17 -27.81 -11.31
N GLY A 40 -5.24 -27.80 -9.97
CA GLY A 40 -4.09 -27.76 -9.08
C GLY A 40 -3.40 -26.40 -8.97
N GLN A 41 -3.98 -25.34 -9.55
CA GLN A 41 -3.46 -23.98 -9.46
C GLN A 41 -3.92 -23.30 -8.16
N PRO A 42 -3.06 -22.51 -7.50
CA PRO A 42 -3.45 -21.70 -6.35
C PRO A 42 -4.58 -20.72 -6.65
N CYS A 43 -5.54 -20.64 -5.74
CA CYS A 43 -6.69 -19.75 -5.78
C CYS A 43 -7.08 -19.33 -4.35
N LEU A 44 -8.00 -18.36 -4.22
CA LEU A 44 -8.48 -17.89 -2.93
C LEU A 44 -9.91 -18.32 -2.65
N ARG A 45 -10.15 -18.66 -1.38
CA ARG A 45 -11.49 -18.81 -0.82
C ARG A 45 -11.73 -17.68 0.19
N ARG A 46 -12.59 -16.73 -0.17
CA ARG A 46 -12.87 -15.53 0.64
C ARG A 46 -14.04 -15.73 1.58
N HIS A 47 -13.88 -15.22 2.80
CA HIS A 47 -14.85 -15.28 3.88
C HIS A 47 -14.90 -13.93 4.59
N GLY A 48 -16.07 -13.31 4.67
CA GLY A 48 -16.23 -11.95 5.16
C GLY A 48 -17.26 -11.80 6.27
N TYR A 49 -17.09 -10.77 7.09
CA TYR A 49 -18.09 -10.21 7.98
C TYR A 49 -18.16 -8.70 7.75
N ARG A 50 -19.32 -8.22 7.26
CA ARG A 50 -19.60 -6.80 6.97
C ARG A 50 -18.59 -6.10 6.04
N VAL A 51 -17.89 -6.86 5.20
CA VAL A 51 -16.85 -6.35 4.31
C VAL A 51 -17.40 -5.25 3.41
N ASP A 52 -16.77 -4.07 3.46
CA ASP A 52 -17.09 -2.87 2.68
C ASP A 52 -18.53 -2.34 2.84
N HIS A 53 -19.22 -2.74 3.92
CA HIS A 53 -20.61 -2.37 4.23
C HIS A 53 -20.78 -0.89 4.66
N GLU A 54 -19.71 -0.25 5.10
CA GLU A 54 -19.61 1.20 5.27
C GLU A 54 -18.15 1.67 5.11
N TYR A 55 -17.99 2.98 4.89
CA TYR A 55 -16.68 3.62 4.83
C TYR A 55 -15.89 3.50 6.15
N PHE A 56 -14.60 3.21 6.02
CA PHE A 56 -13.59 3.45 7.04
C PHE A 56 -12.48 4.32 6.46
N TYR A 57 -11.84 5.15 7.28
CA TYR A 57 -10.65 5.89 6.86
C TYR A 57 -9.42 4.97 6.94
N PRO A 58 -8.72 4.66 5.83
CA PRO A 58 -7.65 3.67 5.80
C PRO A 58 -6.38 4.13 6.53
N ALA A 59 -6.25 5.42 6.84
CA ALA A 59 -5.09 6.01 7.53
C ALA A 59 -3.76 5.53 6.93
N SER A 60 -2.80 5.10 7.76
CA SER A 60 -1.50 4.60 7.30
C SER A 60 -1.53 3.29 6.49
N ALA A 61 -2.67 2.62 6.30
CA ALA A 61 -2.72 1.42 5.45
C ALA A 61 -2.39 1.75 3.98
N ILE A 62 -2.67 2.97 3.52
CA ILE A 62 -2.37 3.46 2.17
C ILE A 62 -0.86 3.55 1.86
N LYS A 63 0.01 3.43 2.86
CA LYS A 63 1.47 3.44 2.66
C LYS A 63 1.94 2.27 1.81
N LEU A 64 1.18 1.17 1.78
CA LEU A 64 1.42 0.07 0.84
C LEU A 64 1.26 0.51 -0.61
N CYS A 65 0.25 1.34 -0.92
CA CYS A 65 0.05 1.90 -2.26
C CYS A 65 1.24 2.75 -2.71
N ALA A 66 1.74 3.63 -1.83
CA ALA A 66 2.90 4.47 -2.14
C ALA A 66 4.19 3.65 -2.30
N ALA A 67 4.43 2.65 -1.44
CA ALA A 67 5.56 1.74 -1.59
C ALA A 67 5.54 1.04 -2.96
N VAL A 68 4.40 0.47 -3.34
CA VAL A 68 4.26 -0.23 -4.63
C VAL A 68 4.42 0.73 -5.80
N ALA A 69 3.75 1.88 -5.81
CA ALA A 69 3.85 2.86 -6.90
C ALA A 69 5.26 3.45 -7.06
N ALA A 70 6.00 3.69 -5.97
CA ALA A 70 7.40 4.13 -6.03
C ALA A 70 8.32 3.07 -6.66
N LEU A 71 8.11 1.80 -6.34
CA LEU A 71 8.90 0.68 -6.87
C LEU A 71 8.56 0.35 -8.33
N GLN A 72 7.29 0.48 -8.73
CA GLN A 72 6.89 0.45 -10.14
C GLN A 72 7.57 1.58 -10.91
N LYS A 73 7.48 2.82 -10.41
CA LYS A 73 8.13 4.00 -11.01
C LYS A 73 9.64 3.82 -11.18
N LEU A 74 10.33 3.27 -10.17
CA LEU A 74 11.76 2.94 -10.27
C LEU A 74 12.05 1.88 -11.33
N THR A 75 11.21 0.83 -11.44
CA THR A 75 11.33 -0.20 -12.47
C THR A 75 11.17 0.41 -13.88
N GLU A 76 10.23 1.33 -14.04
CA GLU A 76 9.99 2.03 -15.32
C GLU A 76 11.14 2.98 -15.68
N TYR A 77 11.67 3.78 -14.75
CA TYR A 77 12.88 4.59 -14.97
C TYR A 77 14.07 3.75 -15.42
N ARG A 78 14.31 2.61 -14.78
CA ARG A 78 15.40 1.68 -15.17
C ARG A 78 15.17 1.10 -16.56
N ALA A 79 13.92 0.81 -16.94
CA ALA A 79 13.57 0.36 -18.29
C ALA A 79 13.80 1.44 -19.36
N GLN A 80 13.69 2.72 -19.01
CA GLN A 80 14.05 3.86 -19.88
C GLN A 80 15.54 4.25 -19.80
N GLY A 81 16.39 3.41 -19.19
CA GLY A 81 17.85 3.59 -19.17
C GLY A 81 18.39 4.46 -18.03
N MET A 82 17.55 4.98 -17.14
CA MET A 82 18.04 5.75 -15.98
C MET A 82 18.79 4.85 -15.00
N ARG A 83 20.00 5.25 -14.60
CA ARG A 83 20.87 4.47 -13.68
C ARG A 83 20.48 4.70 -12.22
N MET A 84 19.22 4.43 -11.88
CA MET A 84 18.66 4.58 -10.54
C MET A 84 18.60 3.24 -9.78
N SER A 85 18.76 3.28 -8.46
CA SER A 85 18.57 2.13 -7.56
C SER A 85 17.74 2.52 -6.33
N LEU A 86 17.39 1.53 -5.51
CA LEU A 86 16.71 1.74 -4.22
C LEU A 86 17.54 2.55 -3.21
N HIS A 87 18.87 2.61 -3.42
CA HIS A 87 19.83 3.27 -2.55
C HIS A 87 20.38 4.57 -3.15
N SER A 88 19.93 4.97 -4.34
CA SER A 88 20.27 6.28 -4.91
C SER A 88 19.77 7.39 -3.97
N PRO A 89 20.63 8.34 -3.56
CA PRO A 89 20.21 9.50 -2.76
C PRO A 89 19.12 10.31 -3.47
N LEU A 90 18.18 10.83 -2.69
CA LEU A 90 17.13 11.75 -3.14
C LEU A 90 17.24 13.08 -2.39
N SER A 91 17.13 14.20 -3.09
CA SER A 91 16.75 15.48 -2.47
C SER A 91 15.37 15.91 -2.94
N LEU A 92 14.50 16.25 -1.99
CA LEU A 92 13.29 17.04 -2.28
C LEU A 92 13.70 18.51 -2.24
N LEU A 93 13.61 19.19 -3.38
CA LEU A 93 13.97 20.60 -3.51
C LEU A 93 12.82 21.51 -3.04
N PRO A 94 13.10 22.75 -2.60
CA PRO A 94 12.07 23.73 -2.27
C PRO A 94 11.03 23.91 -3.40
N LEU A 95 9.74 23.91 -3.05
CA LEU A 95 8.64 24.13 -3.99
C LEU A 95 8.08 25.55 -3.87
N TYR A 96 7.96 26.06 -2.64
CA TYR A 96 7.49 27.39 -2.30
C TYR A 96 8.59 28.23 -1.64
N SER A 97 8.42 29.56 -1.64
CA SER A 97 9.36 30.47 -0.97
C SER A 97 9.36 30.22 0.54
N GLY A 98 10.54 29.88 1.09
CA GLY A 98 10.71 29.54 2.51
C GLY A 98 10.80 28.03 2.79
N ASP A 99 10.48 27.17 1.82
CA ASP A 99 10.74 25.73 1.92
C ASP A 99 12.25 25.45 2.05
N LYS A 100 12.58 24.33 2.68
CA LYS A 100 13.96 23.85 2.83
C LYS A 100 14.15 22.55 2.06
N GLU A 101 15.30 22.42 1.41
CA GLU A 101 15.70 21.15 0.81
C GLU A 101 15.73 20.04 1.87
N GLN A 102 15.19 18.88 1.52
CA GLN A 102 15.33 17.65 2.29
C GLN A 102 16.19 16.67 1.51
N SER A 103 17.48 16.58 1.87
CA SER A 103 18.49 15.71 1.23
C SER A 103 19.07 14.65 2.16
N SER A 104 18.75 14.74 3.46
CA SER A 104 19.30 13.87 4.49
C SER A 104 18.26 13.41 5.51
N ASP A 105 18.54 12.27 6.13
CA ASP A 105 17.77 11.68 7.20
C ASP A 105 18.73 11.03 8.21
N ALA A 106 18.84 11.62 9.40
CA ALA A 106 19.74 11.17 10.45
C ALA A 106 19.40 9.76 11.00
N SER A 107 18.20 9.24 10.71
CA SER A 107 17.84 7.86 11.04
C SER A 107 18.44 6.85 10.06
N ASN A 108 18.91 7.28 8.88
CA ASN A 108 19.66 6.41 7.97
C ASN A 108 21.13 6.33 8.41
N LEU A 109 21.45 5.30 9.18
CA LEU A 109 22.83 5.03 9.62
C LEU A 109 23.76 4.61 8.46
N ASN A 110 23.21 4.33 7.27
CA ASN A 110 23.96 3.98 6.06
C ASN A 110 24.13 5.24 5.19
N GLY A 111 24.96 6.18 5.65
CA GLY A 111 25.33 7.39 4.92
C GLY A 111 24.40 8.60 5.07
N GLY A 112 23.33 8.53 5.86
CA GLY A 112 22.51 9.70 6.19
C GLY A 112 21.63 10.25 5.06
N HIS A 113 21.57 9.60 3.90
CA HIS A 113 20.77 10.06 2.75
C HIS A 113 19.31 9.59 2.81
N ILE A 114 18.41 10.39 2.25
CA ILE A 114 17.05 9.93 1.91
C ILE A 114 17.17 8.98 0.70
N THR A 115 16.56 7.80 0.79
CA THR A 115 16.58 6.77 -0.28
C THR A 115 15.26 5.99 -0.27
N LEU A 116 14.86 5.44 -1.42
CA LEU A 116 13.61 4.65 -1.52
C LEU A 116 13.60 3.46 -0.55
N ALA A 117 14.73 2.74 -0.41
CA ALA A 117 14.89 1.66 0.55
C ALA A 117 14.64 2.13 1.99
N HIS A 118 15.25 3.26 2.38
CA HIS A 118 15.15 3.77 3.74
C HIS A 118 13.73 4.25 4.09
N GLU A 119 13.10 4.99 3.19
CA GLU A 119 11.74 5.48 3.39
C GLU A 119 10.73 4.33 3.44
N ILE A 120 10.85 3.32 2.57
CA ILE A 120 10.05 2.10 2.64
C ILE A 120 10.20 1.43 4.01
N ARG A 121 11.43 1.22 4.50
CA ARG A 121 11.68 0.59 5.82
C ARG A 121 10.95 1.34 6.94
N LYS A 122 11.09 2.66 7.02
CA LYS A 122 10.41 3.49 8.03
C LYS A 122 8.88 3.40 7.96
N MET A 123 8.29 3.33 6.76
CA MET A 123 6.84 3.19 6.60
C MET A 123 6.28 1.88 7.15
N PHE A 124 7.02 0.77 7.10
CA PHE A 124 6.51 -0.54 7.57
C PHE A 124 6.91 -0.88 9.01
N LEU A 125 8.13 -0.49 9.44
CA LEU A 125 8.62 -0.77 10.79
C LEU A 125 7.88 0.05 11.86
N VAL A 126 7.73 1.37 11.64
CA VAL A 126 7.15 2.29 12.64
C VAL A 126 6.06 3.21 12.08
N SER A 127 5.62 2.97 10.84
CA SER A 127 4.56 3.75 10.21
C SER A 127 4.85 5.27 10.16
N ASP A 128 6.08 5.64 9.80
CA ASP A 128 6.53 7.03 9.64
C ASP A 128 5.74 7.80 8.56
N ASN A 129 5.23 9.00 8.88
CA ASN A 129 4.45 9.84 7.97
C ASN A 129 5.32 10.72 7.06
N THR A 130 6.47 11.19 7.53
CA THR A 130 7.45 11.94 6.72
C THR A 130 7.93 11.08 5.56
N ALA A 131 8.18 9.80 5.81
CA ALA A 131 8.58 8.82 4.81
C ALA A 131 7.54 8.63 3.70
N TYR A 132 6.27 8.48 4.10
CA TYR A 132 5.16 8.43 3.16
C TYR A 132 5.04 9.71 2.34
N ASN A 133 5.15 10.88 2.98
CA ASN A 133 5.04 12.17 2.30
C ASN A 133 6.18 12.40 1.28
N ARG A 134 7.40 11.92 1.58
CA ARG A 134 8.53 11.95 0.65
C ARG A 134 8.33 11.03 -0.56
N LEU A 135 7.84 9.81 -0.35
CA LEU A 135 7.50 8.92 -1.46
C LEU A 135 6.32 9.47 -2.28
N TYR A 136 5.32 10.06 -1.63
CA TYR A 136 4.21 10.74 -2.31
C TYR A 136 4.72 11.85 -3.25
N ALA A 137 5.67 12.67 -2.81
CA ALA A 137 6.32 13.68 -3.65
C ALA A 137 7.06 13.06 -4.84
N PHE A 138 7.87 12.02 -4.62
CA PHE A 138 8.59 11.28 -5.67
C PHE A 138 7.66 10.67 -6.74
N ILE A 139 6.53 10.11 -6.32
CA ILE A 139 5.56 9.47 -7.20
C ILE A 139 4.75 10.53 -7.97
N GLY A 140 4.21 11.53 -7.25
CA GLY A 140 3.18 12.45 -7.71
C GLY A 140 1.76 11.92 -7.46
N GLN A 141 0.83 12.79 -7.02
CA GLN A 141 -0.54 12.37 -6.63
C GLN A 141 -1.28 11.63 -7.76
N ARG A 142 -1.29 12.17 -8.98
CA ARG A 142 -1.98 11.57 -10.13
C ARG A 142 -1.49 10.13 -10.35
N ARG A 143 -0.17 9.99 -10.51
CA ARG A 143 0.51 8.72 -10.74
C ARG A 143 0.24 7.70 -9.62
N LEU A 144 0.20 8.14 -8.36
CA LEU A 144 -0.12 7.28 -7.22
C LEU A 144 -1.52 6.65 -7.34
N ASN A 145 -2.51 7.41 -7.81
CA ASN A 145 -3.86 6.88 -8.05
C ASN A 145 -3.90 5.99 -9.29
N GLN A 146 -3.33 6.46 -10.41
CA GLN A 146 -3.25 5.71 -11.67
C GLN A 146 -2.55 4.36 -11.51
N ALA A 147 -1.47 4.28 -10.72
CA ALA A 147 -0.77 3.04 -10.40
C ALA A 147 -1.73 2.01 -9.77
N MET A 148 -2.51 2.41 -8.76
CA MET A 148 -3.49 1.52 -8.11
C MET A 148 -4.63 1.14 -9.06
N HIS A 149 -5.15 2.09 -9.84
CA HIS A 149 -6.21 1.84 -10.81
C HIS A 149 -5.77 0.91 -11.95
N SER A 150 -4.50 0.98 -12.36
CA SER A 150 -3.89 0.08 -13.36
C SER A 150 -3.81 -1.38 -12.88
N LEU A 151 -3.70 -1.59 -11.56
CA LEU A 151 -3.77 -2.90 -10.91
C LEU A 151 -5.21 -3.40 -10.71
N GLY A 152 -6.22 -2.65 -11.15
CA GLY A 152 -7.65 -2.97 -10.95
C GLY A 152 -8.23 -2.48 -9.62
N LEU A 153 -7.43 -1.81 -8.77
CA LEU A 153 -7.83 -1.37 -7.43
C LEU A 153 -8.61 -0.05 -7.50
N ARG A 154 -9.77 -0.08 -8.16
CA ARG A 154 -10.56 1.10 -8.54
C ARG A 154 -11.15 1.88 -7.36
N SER A 155 -11.16 1.31 -6.15
CA SER A 155 -11.61 2.06 -4.96
C SER A 155 -10.56 2.99 -4.36
N ALA A 156 -9.33 2.99 -4.91
CA ALA A 156 -8.26 3.88 -4.48
C ALA A 156 -8.60 5.34 -4.80
N HIS A 157 -8.60 6.17 -3.76
CA HIS A 157 -8.71 7.62 -3.85
C HIS A 157 -7.72 8.19 -2.84
N LEU A 158 -6.53 8.53 -3.34
CA LEU A 158 -5.34 8.92 -2.60
C LEU A 158 -5.09 10.41 -2.85
N SER A 159 -5.83 11.24 -2.11
CA SER A 159 -6.01 12.67 -2.33
C SER A 159 -5.14 13.56 -1.45
N HIS A 160 -4.52 13.04 -0.37
CA HIS A 160 -3.72 13.88 0.52
C HIS A 160 -2.55 13.19 1.23
N ARG A 161 -1.55 14.00 1.60
CA ARG A 161 -0.42 13.65 2.48
C ARG A 161 -0.90 13.35 3.91
N LEU A 162 -0.09 12.65 4.71
CA LEU A 162 -0.43 12.25 6.08
C LEU A 162 0.18 13.20 7.12
N SER A 163 -0.60 13.53 8.17
CA SER A 163 -0.23 14.47 9.24
C SER A 163 0.18 15.87 8.77
N LEU A 164 -0.33 16.33 7.62
CA LEU A 164 -0.18 17.70 7.15
C LEU A 164 -1.56 18.28 6.80
N GLU A 165 -1.80 19.52 7.22
CA GLU A 165 -3.00 20.29 6.90
C GLU A 165 -2.71 21.12 5.65
N LEU A 166 -2.92 20.48 4.49
CA LEU A 166 -2.68 21.05 3.16
C LEU A 166 -3.99 21.18 2.39
N SER A 167 -4.13 22.25 1.60
CA SER A 167 -5.24 22.42 0.67
C SER A 167 -5.25 21.35 -0.44
N PRO A 168 -6.37 21.20 -1.19
CA PRO A 168 -6.40 20.33 -2.36
C PRO A 168 -5.38 20.70 -3.44
N LEU A 169 -4.94 21.97 -3.53
CA LEU A 169 -3.91 22.38 -4.48
C LEU A 169 -2.52 21.95 -3.99
N GLU A 170 -2.17 22.19 -2.73
CA GLU A 170 -0.87 21.79 -2.16
C GLU A 170 -0.70 20.27 -2.10
N ASN A 171 -1.79 19.51 -1.97
CA ASN A 171 -1.75 18.04 -2.11
C ASN A 171 -1.56 17.56 -3.57
N ARG A 172 -1.93 18.38 -4.56
CA ARG A 172 -1.68 18.11 -5.99
C ARG A 172 -0.28 18.53 -6.44
N SER A 173 0.31 19.52 -5.77
CA SER A 173 1.68 19.97 -6.01
C SER A 173 2.69 19.06 -5.29
N CYS A 174 3.74 18.66 -6.00
CA CYS A 174 4.86 17.88 -5.50
C CYS A 174 6.18 18.55 -5.85
N GLU A 175 7.08 18.49 -4.89
CA GLU A 175 8.43 19.03 -4.88
C GLU A 175 9.25 18.53 -6.09
N PRO A 176 10.14 19.35 -6.68
CA PRO A 176 11.14 18.84 -7.61
C PRO A 176 12.05 17.84 -6.90
N ILE A 177 12.49 16.80 -7.60
CA ILE A 177 13.29 15.73 -7.01
C ILE A 177 14.63 15.62 -7.73
N GLN A 178 15.72 15.88 -7.01
CA GLN A 178 17.06 15.49 -7.43
C GLN A 178 17.31 14.03 -7.03
N VAL A 179 17.92 13.26 -7.93
CA VAL A 179 18.50 11.95 -7.63
C VAL A 179 20.01 12.02 -7.84
N GLY A 180 20.76 11.40 -6.93
CA GLY A 180 22.21 11.53 -6.86
C GLY A 180 22.68 12.74 -6.04
N SER A 181 23.99 12.90 -5.91
CA SER A 181 24.59 14.02 -5.19
C SER A 181 24.64 15.28 -6.07
N THR A 182 24.42 16.45 -5.46
CA THR A 182 24.65 17.76 -6.08
C THR A 182 26.14 18.13 -6.11
N ALA A 183 26.96 17.53 -5.24
CA ALA A 183 28.40 17.77 -5.17
C ALA A 183 29.21 16.94 -6.19
N GLU A 184 28.62 15.87 -6.72
CA GLU A 184 29.24 14.98 -7.72
C GLU A 184 28.37 14.93 -8.98
N ALA A 185 28.43 16.00 -9.77
CA ALA A 185 27.80 16.07 -11.09
C ALA A 185 28.53 15.15 -12.09
N GLY A 186 28.26 13.84 -12.00
CA GLY A 186 28.75 12.79 -12.89
C GLY A 186 27.61 11.94 -13.47
N GLU A 187 27.98 10.89 -14.22
CA GLU A 187 26.99 9.95 -14.81
C GLU A 187 26.02 9.39 -13.75
N GLY A 188 24.74 9.73 -13.88
CA GLY A 188 23.67 9.18 -13.03
C GLY A 188 23.02 10.16 -12.04
N SER A 189 23.41 11.44 -12.03
CA SER A 189 22.66 12.49 -11.34
C SER A 189 21.59 13.10 -12.27
N PHE A 190 20.36 13.30 -11.78
CA PHE A 190 19.24 13.85 -12.58
C PHE A 190 18.19 14.56 -11.73
N CYS A 191 17.57 15.60 -12.30
CA CYS A 191 16.54 16.41 -11.65
C CYS A 191 15.19 16.27 -12.36
N PHE A 192 14.17 15.87 -11.63
CA PHE A 192 12.77 15.86 -12.07
C PHE A 192 12.09 17.18 -11.72
N ALA A 193 11.36 17.75 -12.68
CA ALA A 193 10.60 18.97 -12.49
C ALA A 193 9.53 18.85 -11.37
N PRO A 194 9.10 19.97 -10.76
CA PRO A 194 7.96 19.97 -9.84
C PRO A 194 6.70 19.49 -10.57
N LYS A 195 5.91 18.64 -9.91
CA LYS A 195 4.68 18.07 -10.49
C LYS A 195 3.46 18.79 -9.92
N CYS A 196 2.47 19.07 -10.76
CA CYS A 196 1.15 19.46 -10.29
C CYS A 196 0.07 18.68 -11.07
N SER A 197 -0.85 18.04 -10.35
CA SER A 197 -1.94 17.32 -10.98
C SER A 197 -3.01 18.29 -11.51
N SER A 198 -3.21 18.32 -12.83
CA SER A 198 -4.37 18.94 -13.45
C SER A 198 -5.66 18.17 -13.16
N GLU A 199 -5.56 16.86 -12.95
CA GLU A 199 -6.67 16.02 -12.48
C GLU A 199 -6.93 16.30 -11.00
N GLU A 200 -8.15 16.71 -10.71
CA GLU A 200 -8.68 16.67 -9.35
C GLU A 200 -9.12 15.25 -9.04
N VAL A 201 -8.81 14.77 -7.84
CA VAL A 201 -9.42 13.55 -7.31
C VAL A 201 -10.74 14.00 -6.67
N PRO A 202 -11.90 13.78 -7.32
CA PRO A 202 -13.14 14.41 -6.90
C PRO A 202 -13.67 13.77 -5.62
N PRO A 203 -14.32 14.53 -4.71
CA PRO A 203 -14.92 13.98 -3.51
C PRO A 203 -15.83 12.78 -3.79
N VAL A 204 -15.65 11.70 -3.05
CA VAL A 204 -16.44 10.48 -3.20
C VAL A 204 -17.86 10.72 -2.68
N HIS A 205 -18.85 10.37 -3.50
CA HIS A 205 -20.27 10.47 -3.17
C HIS A 205 -20.95 9.09 -3.12
N GLY A 206 -22.16 9.02 -2.57
CA GLY A 206 -22.97 7.79 -2.54
C GLY A 206 -22.51 6.69 -1.59
N VAL A 207 -21.37 6.83 -0.92
CA VAL A 207 -20.87 5.81 0.02
C VAL A 207 -21.40 6.04 1.43
N LYS A 208 -22.03 5.00 1.98
CA LYS A 208 -22.50 4.95 3.37
C LYS A 208 -21.35 5.18 4.36
N GLY A 209 -21.56 6.09 5.31
CA GLY A 209 -20.63 6.36 6.42
C GLY A 209 -19.53 7.39 6.14
N LEU A 210 -19.57 8.13 5.03
CA LEU A 210 -18.63 9.24 4.78
C LEU A 210 -18.74 10.39 5.80
N LEU A 211 -19.90 10.55 6.44
CA LEU A 211 -20.06 11.39 7.62
C LEU A 211 -19.63 10.60 8.87
N VAL A 212 -18.70 11.15 9.65
CA VAL A 212 -18.06 10.47 10.79
C VAL A 212 -18.12 11.33 12.05
N GLY A 213 -18.39 10.71 13.19
CA GLY A 213 -18.61 11.39 14.46
C GLY A 213 -19.95 12.15 14.52
N GLY A 214 -20.18 12.85 15.62
CA GLY A 214 -21.23 13.85 15.79
C GLY A 214 -20.69 15.27 16.02
N ALA A 215 -19.40 15.40 16.33
CA ALA A 215 -18.67 16.66 16.44
C ALA A 215 -17.20 16.49 16.04
N TYR A 216 -16.47 17.59 15.88
CA TYR A 216 -15.01 17.57 15.76
C TYR A 216 -14.35 18.88 16.20
N ILE A 217 -13.08 18.81 16.58
CA ILE A 217 -12.23 19.97 16.80
C ILE A 217 -11.67 20.47 15.47
N ASP A 218 -11.91 21.75 15.18
CA ASP A 218 -11.36 22.50 14.05
C ASP A 218 -10.12 23.24 14.54
N ALA A 219 -8.94 22.67 14.25
CA ALA A 219 -7.65 23.23 14.67
C ALA A 219 -7.36 24.58 13.99
N ASP A 220 -7.76 24.71 12.71
CA ASP A 220 -7.63 25.93 11.91
C ASP A 220 -8.48 27.11 12.44
N GLY A 221 -9.53 26.82 13.22
CA GLY A 221 -10.48 27.83 13.69
C GLY A 221 -11.25 28.55 12.56
N THR A 222 -11.29 27.96 11.36
CA THR A 222 -11.90 28.58 10.17
C THR A 222 -13.40 28.34 10.06
N LYS A 223 -13.92 27.32 10.76
CA LYS A 223 -15.32 26.92 10.71
C LYS A 223 -16.15 27.49 11.85
N VAL A 224 -17.44 27.65 11.61
CA VAL A 224 -18.40 28.05 12.65
C VAL A 224 -18.54 26.93 13.68
N GLY A 225 -18.10 27.20 14.90
CA GLY A 225 -18.13 26.25 16.01
C GLY A 225 -18.23 26.94 17.37
N VAL A 226 -18.30 26.13 18.44
CA VAL A 226 -18.30 26.60 19.83
C VAL A 226 -16.86 26.63 20.33
N LEU A 227 -16.41 27.75 20.89
CA LEU A 227 -15.08 27.85 21.48
C LEU A 227 -14.95 26.91 22.68
N VAL A 228 -13.99 26.00 22.64
CA VAL A 228 -13.70 25.07 23.75
C VAL A 228 -12.47 25.47 24.54
N ARG A 229 -12.32 24.91 25.74
CA ARG A 229 -11.21 25.19 26.65
C ARG A 229 -9.89 24.76 26.01
N GLY A 230 -9.10 25.74 25.58
CA GLY A 230 -7.88 25.54 24.77
C GLY A 230 -7.78 26.52 23.59
N GLY A 231 -8.89 27.17 23.20
CA GLY A 231 -8.91 28.18 22.14
C GLY A 231 -9.34 27.63 20.76
N SER A 232 -9.40 26.31 20.59
CA SER A 232 -9.93 25.66 19.39
C SER A 232 -11.46 25.79 19.29
N LEU A 233 -12.00 25.66 18.08
CA LEU A 233 -13.43 25.62 17.83
C LEU A 233 -13.92 24.16 17.71
N GLN A 234 -15.00 23.82 18.40
CA GLN A 234 -15.70 22.55 18.22
C GLN A 234 -16.89 22.75 17.27
N VAL A 235 -16.86 22.04 16.14
CA VAL A 235 -17.98 22.00 15.19
C VAL A 235 -18.93 20.89 15.61
N ASN A 236 -20.19 21.22 15.89
CA ASN A 236 -21.22 20.28 16.36
C ASN A 236 -21.98 19.63 15.19
N SER A 237 -21.23 19.01 14.28
CA SER A 237 -21.76 18.17 13.21
C SER A 237 -20.76 17.07 12.85
N PRO A 238 -21.19 15.99 12.17
CA PRO A 238 -20.28 14.99 11.63
C PRO A 238 -19.23 15.62 10.70
N MET A 239 -17.99 15.16 10.78
CA MET A 239 -16.95 15.52 9.80
C MET A 239 -17.21 14.78 8.48
N ASP A 240 -17.07 15.48 7.36
CA ASP A 240 -17.14 14.87 6.03
C ASP A 240 -15.77 14.31 5.59
N PHE A 241 -15.75 13.02 5.24
CA PHE A 241 -14.59 12.31 4.72
C PHE A 241 -14.64 12.11 3.19
N SER A 242 -15.60 12.71 2.48
CA SER A 242 -15.73 12.62 1.01
C SER A 242 -14.44 12.92 0.25
N SER A 243 -13.64 13.90 0.70
CA SER A 243 -12.35 14.29 0.12
C SER A 243 -11.12 13.61 0.72
N LYS A 244 -11.28 12.77 1.76
CA LYS A 244 -10.17 12.10 2.46
C LYS A 244 -9.66 10.88 1.68
N ASN A 245 -8.48 10.40 2.06
CA ASN A 245 -7.94 9.14 1.53
C ASN A 245 -8.92 7.97 1.74
N ARG A 246 -8.99 7.07 0.76
CA ARG A 246 -9.89 5.92 0.74
C ARG A 246 -9.28 4.75 -0.04
N LEU A 247 -9.54 3.55 0.48
CA LEU A 247 -9.40 2.27 -0.22
C LEU A 247 -10.39 1.29 0.44
N THR A 248 -10.98 0.35 -0.31
CA THR A 248 -11.83 -0.71 0.28
C THR A 248 -10.99 -1.72 1.06
N LEU A 249 -11.64 -2.49 1.95
CA LEU A 249 -11.00 -3.59 2.66
C LEU A 249 -10.64 -4.71 1.68
N VAL A 250 -11.46 -4.94 0.65
CA VAL A 250 -11.13 -5.84 -0.46
C VAL A 250 -9.90 -5.35 -1.24
N ASP A 251 -9.83 -4.08 -1.66
CA ASP A 251 -8.65 -3.62 -2.43
C ASP A 251 -7.36 -3.53 -1.61
N LEU A 252 -7.46 -3.22 -0.30
CA LEU A 252 -6.34 -3.37 0.63
C LEU A 252 -5.78 -4.80 0.62
N GLN A 253 -6.66 -5.80 0.73
CA GLN A 253 -6.23 -7.20 0.74
C GLN A 253 -5.75 -7.64 -0.67
N ASN A 254 -6.41 -7.19 -1.75
CA ASN A 254 -6.00 -7.46 -3.13
C ASN A 254 -4.55 -7.00 -3.38
N LEU A 255 -4.20 -5.77 -2.98
CA LEU A 255 -2.83 -5.26 -3.15
C LEU A 255 -1.79 -6.12 -2.40
N LEU A 256 -2.13 -6.58 -1.20
CA LEU A 256 -1.27 -7.47 -0.41
C LEU A 256 -1.14 -8.87 -1.06
N ILE A 257 -2.23 -9.40 -1.62
CA ILE A 257 -2.22 -10.68 -2.36
C ILE A 257 -1.34 -10.57 -3.61
N LEU A 258 -1.47 -9.51 -4.41
CA LEU A 258 -0.65 -9.31 -5.62
C LEU A 258 0.86 -9.26 -5.32
N LEU A 259 1.25 -8.86 -4.10
CA LEU A 259 2.64 -8.87 -3.64
C LEU A 259 3.08 -10.21 -3.06
N MET A 260 2.27 -10.82 -2.19
CA MET A 260 2.66 -12.07 -1.48
C MET A 260 2.51 -13.31 -2.36
N ARG A 261 1.48 -13.34 -3.22
CA ARG A 261 1.06 -14.46 -4.06
C ARG A 261 0.78 -14.00 -5.49
N PRO A 262 1.80 -13.54 -6.24
CA PRO A 262 1.67 -13.14 -7.65
C PRO A 262 1.30 -14.31 -8.58
N ASP A 263 1.37 -15.55 -8.08
CA ASP A 263 0.91 -16.78 -8.73
C ASP A 263 -0.61 -17.00 -8.64
N ILE A 264 -1.32 -16.25 -7.78
CA ILE A 264 -2.78 -16.27 -7.68
C ILE A 264 -3.36 -15.21 -8.63
N GLN A 265 -4.10 -15.65 -9.65
CA GLN A 265 -4.86 -14.74 -10.50
C GLN A 265 -6.08 -14.18 -9.74
N LEU A 266 -6.07 -12.87 -9.49
CA LEU A 266 -7.24 -12.13 -9.03
C LEU A 266 -8.07 -11.64 -10.23
N PRO A 267 -9.39 -11.93 -10.28
CA PRO A 267 -10.27 -11.37 -11.32
C PRO A 267 -10.26 -9.84 -11.30
N GLY A 268 -10.17 -9.21 -12.47
CA GLY A 268 -10.14 -7.76 -12.62
C GLY A 268 -8.83 -7.07 -12.24
N CYS A 269 -7.85 -7.78 -11.66
CA CYS A 269 -6.55 -7.21 -11.28
C CYS A 269 -5.44 -7.58 -12.26
N ALA A 270 -4.51 -6.63 -12.47
CA ALA A 270 -3.29 -6.86 -13.23
C ALA A 270 -2.11 -7.22 -12.28
N PRO A 271 -1.12 -8.01 -12.74
CA PRO A 271 0.10 -8.26 -11.97
C PRO A 271 0.89 -6.98 -11.68
N VAL A 272 1.54 -6.91 -10.53
CA VAL A 272 2.40 -5.79 -10.14
C VAL A 272 3.70 -5.85 -10.95
N LYS A 273 3.91 -4.87 -11.84
CA LYS A 273 5.13 -4.73 -12.65
C LYS A 273 6.28 -4.17 -11.81
N MET A 274 7.09 -5.05 -11.22
CA MET A 274 8.18 -4.67 -10.32
C MET A 274 9.37 -5.64 -10.47
N ASP A 275 10.59 -5.14 -10.27
CA ASP A 275 11.78 -5.98 -10.09
C ASP A 275 11.65 -6.87 -8.84
N GLU A 276 12.06 -8.14 -8.95
CA GLU A 276 11.89 -9.11 -7.86
C GLU A 276 12.72 -8.78 -6.60
N GLY A 277 13.90 -8.18 -6.77
CA GLY A 277 14.70 -7.69 -5.64
C GLY A 277 14.02 -6.51 -4.92
N HIS A 278 13.32 -5.66 -5.67
CA HIS A 278 12.50 -4.58 -5.10
C HIS A 278 11.30 -5.15 -4.33
N ARG A 279 10.62 -6.17 -4.87
CA ARG A 279 9.52 -6.88 -4.20
C ARG A 279 10.00 -7.50 -2.88
N LEU A 280 11.12 -8.21 -2.91
CA LEU A 280 11.68 -8.87 -1.71
C LEU A 280 12.13 -7.86 -0.64
N LEU A 281 12.67 -6.69 -1.01
CA LEU A 281 12.98 -5.62 -0.04
C LEU A 281 11.71 -5.06 0.63
N LEU A 282 10.63 -4.85 -0.14
CA LEU A 282 9.34 -4.45 0.41
C LEU A 282 8.79 -5.52 1.36
N LEU A 283 8.82 -6.79 0.97
CA LEU A 283 8.35 -7.89 1.81
C LEU A 283 9.17 -8.03 3.10
N GLU A 284 10.49 -7.86 3.06
CA GLU A 284 11.29 -7.87 4.28
C GLU A 284 10.91 -6.71 5.21
N ALA A 285 10.73 -5.49 4.68
CA ALA A 285 10.26 -4.35 5.48
C ALA A 285 8.88 -4.60 6.11
N MET A 286 7.99 -5.30 5.41
CA MET A 286 6.67 -5.69 5.91
C MET A 286 6.72 -6.82 6.95
N ARG A 287 7.72 -7.70 6.90
CA ARG A 287 7.90 -8.87 7.78
C ARG A 287 8.55 -8.50 9.10
N GLN A 288 9.59 -7.67 9.03
CA GLN A 288 10.55 -7.38 10.08
C GLN A 288 9.92 -6.71 11.32
N TYR A 289 10.42 -7.04 12.51
CA TYR A 289 10.08 -6.33 13.75
C TYR A 289 10.98 -5.10 13.97
N PRO A 290 10.52 -4.02 14.62
CA PRO A 290 11.32 -2.81 14.84
C PRO A 290 12.71 -3.08 15.45
N ARG A 291 12.79 -3.98 16.45
CA ARG A 291 14.04 -4.37 17.12
C ARG A 291 15.09 -5.02 16.21
N GLU A 292 14.67 -5.59 15.08
CA GLU A 292 15.55 -6.29 14.13
C GLU A 292 16.19 -5.32 13.12
N SER A 293 15.65 -4.10 13.03
CA SER A 293 16.16 -3.06 12.13
C SER A 293 17.51 -2.53 12.60
N ARG A 294 18.51 -2.60 11.70
CA ARG A 294 19.86 -2.03 11.91
C ARG A 294 19.94 -0.56 11.50
N SER A 295 19.25 -0.18 10.41
CA SER A 295 19.07 1.19 9.95
C SER A 295 17.62 1.37 9.45
N PRO A 296 16.82 2.28 10.04
CA PRO A 296 17.05 2.92 11.35
C PRO A 296 17.21 1.91 12.48
N LYS A 297 17.65 2.35 13.65
CA LYS A 297 17.69 1.53 14.86
C LYS A 297 16.57 1.94 15.80
N TYR A 298 15.69 1.01 16.17
CA TYR A 298 14.56 1.27 17.07
C TYR A 298 14.77 0.62 18.44
N ALA A 299 14.46 1.35 19.50
CA ALA A 299 14.59 0.84 20.87
C ALA A 299 13.36 0.01 21.24
N GLY A 300 13.55 -1.27 21.59
CA GLY A 300 12.47 -2.23 21.85
C GLY A 300 11.56 -1.94 23.05
N LYS A 301 11.82 -0.89 23.84
CA LYS A 301 10.91 -0.38 24.89
C LYS A 301 9.87 0.59 24.35
N GLU A 302 10.17 1.27 23.25
CA GLU A 302 9.30 2.25 22.59
C GLU A 302 8.58 1.61 21.40
N TYR A 303 9.31 0.81 20.63
CA TYR A 303 8.81 0.05 19.48
C TYR A 303 8.87 -1.44 19.78
N THR A 304 7.78 -1.96 20.35
CA THR A 304 7.59 -3.40 20.56
C THR A 304 7.41 -4.12 19.22
N ASP A 305 7.53 -5.45 19.22
CA ASP A 305 7.41 -6.23 17.99
C ASP A 305 5.99 -6.23 17.38
N ASP A 306 4.98 -5.97 18.20
CA ASP A 306 3.57 -5.82 17.84
C ASP A 306 3.15 -4.36 17.54
N TYR A 307 4.06 -3.38 17.68
CA TYR A 307 3.81 -1.94 17.49
C TYR A 307 3.09 -1.60 16.16
N CYS A 308 3.40 -2.34 15.09
CA CYS A 308 2.72 -2.25 13.80
C CYS A 308 2.15 -3.59 13.33
N LYS A 309 1.83 -4.52 14.25
CA LYS A 309 1.32 -5.87 13.99
C LYS A 309 0.25 -6.26 15.00
N PHE A 310 -0.92 -5.63 14.91
CA PHE A 310 -2.00 -5.74 15.91
C PHE A 310 -2.58 -7.15 16.02
N PHE A 311 -2.45 -7.99 14.98
CA PHE A 311 -2.81 -9.41 15.06
C PHE A 311 -1.78 -10.29 15.79
N LEU A 312 -0.52 -9.87 15.91
CA LEU A 312 0.56 -10.70 16.43
C LEU A 312 0.30 -11.24 17.85
N PRO A 313 -0.22 -10.46 18.83
CA PRO A 313 -0.53 -10.98 20.16
C PRO A 313 -1.59 -12.09 20.15
N GLY A 314 -2.50 -12.08 19.18
CA GLY A 314 -3.52 -13.11 18.99
C GLY A 314 -2.97 -14.39 18.37
N LEU A 315 -2.19 -14.24 17.30
CA LEU A 315 -1.51 -15.36 16.64
C LEU A 315 -0.57 -16.10 17.59
N CYS A 316 0.13 -15.36 18.46
CA CYS A 316 1.02 -15.89 19.51
C CYS A 316 0.30 -16.74 20.59
N ARG A 317 -1.04 -16.73 20.66
CA ARG A 317 -1.84 -17.62 21.54
C ARG A 317 -2.21 -18.96 20.87
N VAL A 318 -1.93 -19.09 19.57
CA VAL A 318 -2.20 -20.29 18.76
C VAL A 318 -0.91 -20.98 18.32
N ARG A 319 0.11 -20.19 17.97
CA ARG A 319 1.45 -20.63 17.58
C ARG A 319 2.50 -19.88 18.37
N TYR A 320 3.66 -20.50 18.60
CA TYR A 320 4.81 -19.77 19.11
C TYR A 320 5.34 -18.80 18.03
N LYS A 321 5.96 -17.72 18.46
CA LYS A 321 6.23 -16.55 17.60
C LYS A 321 7.16 -16.85 16.44
N GLU A 322 8.17 -17.67 16.65
CA GLU A 322 9.25 -17.93 15.69
C GLU A 322 8.79 -18.81 14.51
N ALA A 323 7.71 -19.59 14.68
CA ALA A 323 7.02 -20.28 13.58
C ALA A 323 6.20 -19.33 12.68
N LEU A 324 5.95 -18.09 13.11
CA LEU A 324 5.11 -17.16 12.38
C LEU A 324 5.95 -16.25 11.48
N ARG A 325 5.38 -15.92 10.33
CA ARG A 325 5.75 -14.75 9.51
C ARG A 325 4.49 -13.94 9.27
N VAL A 326 4.55 -12.65 9.59
CA VAL A 326 3.41 -11.72 9.49
C VAL A 326 3.85 -10.53 8.64
N PHE A 327 3.39 -10.49 7.40
CA PHE A 327 3.67 -9.42 6.44
C PHE A 327 2.45 -8.51 6.37
N ASN A 328 2.57 -7.24 6.77
CA ASN A 328 1.37 -6.41 6.93
C ASN A 328 1.61 -4.91 6.74
N LYS A 329 0.49 -4.17 6.70
CA LYS A 329 0.48 -2.73 6.97
C LYS A 329 -0.74 -2.35 7.78
N ILE A 330 -0.51 -1.74 8.94
CA ILE A 330 -1.57 -1.15 9.76
C ILE A 330 -1.95 0.27 9.31
N GLY A 331 -3.16 0.67 9.67
CA GLY A 331 -3.64 2.06 9.62
C GLY A 331 -4.27 2.43 10.97
N GLN A 332 -3.95 3.62 11.49
CA GLN A 332 -4.62 4.18 12.67
C GLN A 332 -4.70 5.70 12.55
N ALA A 333 -5.91 6.26 12.72
CA ALA A 333 -6.20 7.70 12.85
C ALA A 333 -7.72 7.91 13.02
N PHE A 334 -8.14 9.06 13.58
CA PHE A 334 -9.56 9.44 13.71
C PHE A 334 -10.45 8.38 14.39
N GLY A 335 -9.89 7.57 15.30
CA GLY A 335 -10.59 6.45 15.94
C GLY A 335 -10.68 5.18 15.08
N PHE A 336 -10.27 5.20 13.81
CA PHE A 336 -10.15 4.00 13.00
C PHE A 336 -8.86 3.24 13.31
N THR A 337 -8.95 1.91 13.35
CA THR A 337 -7.84 0.96 13.43
C THR A 337 -8.00 -0.12 12.37
N ILE A 338 -6.94 -0.36 11.60
CA ILE A 338 -6.88 -1.26 10.46
C ILE A 338 -5.61 -2.10 10.60
N ASP A 339 -5.71 -3.41 10.37
CA ASP A 339 -4.57 -4.29 10.11
C ASP A 339 -4.90 -5.13 8.87
N ASN A 340 -3.97 -5.19 7.93
CA ASN A 340 -4.07 -5.93 6.67
C ASN A 340 -2.82 -6.80 6.55
N SER A 341 -2.97 -8.08 6.84
CA SER A 341 -1.90 -9.03 7.11
C SER A 341 -1.98 -10.28 6.24
N TYR A 342 -0.82 -10.77 5.81
CA TYR A 342 -0.61 -12.14 5.38
C TYR A 342 0.16 -12.86 6.48
N VAL A 343 -0.34 -14.04 6.87
CA VAL A 343 0.18 -14.85 7.96
C VAL A 343 0.58 -16.21 7.42
N LEU A 344 1.82 -16.63 7.69
CA LEU A 344 2.36 -17.93 7.35
C LEU A 344 2.92 -18.61 8.61
N ASP A 345 2.49 -19.85 8.87
CA ASP A 345 3.14 -20.80 9.77
C ASP A 345 4.18 -21.58 8.97
N ILE A 346 5.48 -21.30 9.19
CA ILE A 346 6.57 -21.89 8.41
C ILE A 346 6.84 -23.37 8.72
N GLU A 347 6.38 -23.91 9.85
CA GLU A 347 6.52 -25.34 10.14
C GLU A 347 5.49 -26.16 9.37
N THR A 348 4.24 -25.70 9.38
CA THR A 348 3.14 -26.42 8.71
C THR A 348 2.95 -26.04 7.25
N GLY A 349 3.48 -24.89 6.80
CA GLY A 349 3.21 -24.34 5.47
C GLY A 349 1.76 -23.88 5.32
N ARG A 350 1.10 -23.49 6.41
CA ARG A 350 -0.28 -23.01 6.39
C ARG A 350 -0.30 -21.50 6.38
N GLU A 351 -1.07 -20.95 5.46
CA GLU A 351 -1.12 -19.51 5.19
C GLU A 351 -2.56 -18.99 5.11
N PHE A 352 -2.75 -17.71 5.42
CA PHE A 352 -3.99 -16.99 5.14
C PHE A 352 -3.75 -15.48 5.08
N PHE A 353 -4.66 -14.77 4.43
CA PHE A 353 -4.78 -13.32 4.53
C PHE A 353 -5.90 -12.96 5.51
N LEU A 354 -5.67 -11.97 6.36
CA LEU A 354 -6.63 -11.43 7.32
C LEU A 354 -6.57 -9.90 7.26
N SER A 355 -7.71 -9.27 7.09
CA SER A 355 -7.86 -7.81 7.12
C SER A 355 -9.00 -7.43 8.05
N LEU A 356 -8.81 -6.40 8.86
CA LEU A 356 -9.77 -5.87 9.82
C LEU A 356 -9.89 -4.36 9.66
N ALA A 357 -11.10 -3.84 9.79
CA ALA A 357 -11.36 -2.42 10.05
C ALA A 357 -12.27 -2.30 11.27
N LEU A 358 -11.96 -1.35 12.16
CA LEU A 358 -12.67 -1.11 13.40
C LEU A 358 -12.62 0.39 13.75
N TYR A 359 -13.71 0.91 14.31
CA TYR A 359 -13.86 2.31 14.72
C TYR A 359 -14.16 2.40 16.21
N THR A 360 -13.31 3.09 16.96
CA THR A 360 -13.43 3.31 18.41
C THR A 360 -13.39 4.80 18.71
N ASN A 361 -14.58 5.38 18.90
CA ASN A 361 -14.74 6.79 19.27
C ASN A 361 -16.04 7.00 20.08
N ALA A 362 -16.10 6.53 21.33
CA ALA A 362 -17.36 6.50 22.08
C ALA A 362 -17.90 7.89 22.46
N ASN A 363 -17.07 8.94 22.45
CA ASN A 363 -17.51 10.32 22.72
C ASN A 363 -18.09 11.02 21.46
N GLY A 364 -17.89 10.44 20.26
CA GLY A 364 -18.36 10.98 18.98
C GLY A 364 -17.66 12.25 18.49
N CYS A 365 -16.59 12.71 19.14
CA CYS A 365 -15.80 13.86 18.74
C CYS A 365 -14.57 13.39 17.95
N LEU A 366 -14.21 14.06 16.86
CA LEU A 366 -12.94 13.84 16.17
C LEU A 366 -11.94 14.95 16.50
N ASN A 367 -10.66 14.67 16.36
CA ASN A 367 -9.54 15.60 16.62
C ASN A 367 -9.43 16.08 18.08
N ASP A 368 -10.01 15.35 19.04
CA ASP A 368 -9.84 15.63 20.48
C ASP A 368 -8.86 14.67 21.18
N ASP A 369 -8.22 13.80 20.39
CA ASP A 369 -7.27 12.73 20.74
C ASP A 369 -7.77 11.70 21.78
N LYS A 370 -9.08 11.50 21.90
CA LYS A 370 -9.69 10.54 22.84
C LYS A 370 -10.37 9.37 22.12
N TYR A 371 -9.57 8.38 21.74
CA TYR A 371 -10.03 7.16 21.07
C TYR A 371 -9.71 5.90 21.90
N GLU A 372 -10.58 4.90 21.88
CA GLU A 372 -10.36 3.65 22.64
C GLU A 372 -9.46 2.64 21.90
N TYR A 373 -8.27 3.06 21.45
CA TYR A 373 -7.38 2.20 20.64
C TYR A 373 -6.93 0.92 21.35
N ASP A 374 -6.81 0.90 22.69
CA ASP A 374 -6.54 -0.32 23.46
C ASP A 374 -7.59 -1.40 23.17
N LEU A 375 -8.88 -1.04 23.19
CA LEU A 375 -9.98 -1.93 22.85
C LEU A 375 -9.83 -2.45 21.41
N ALA A 376 -9.35 -1.63 20.49
CA ALA A 376 -9.12 -2.04 19.11
C ALA A 376 -7.98 -3.05 18.97
N TYR A 377 -6.88 -2.89 19.70
CA TYR A 377 -5.77 -3.84 19.73
C TYR A 377 -6.18 -5.19 20.32
N ASP A 378 -6.91 -5.20 21.43
CA ASP A 378 -7.46 -6.42 22.02
C ASP A 378 -8.38 -7.17 21.04
N VAL A 379 -9.29 -6.44 20.39
CA VAL A 379 -10.24 -7.02 19.42
C VAL A 379 -9.52 -7.55 18.19
N ALA A 380 -8.47 -6.88 17.70
CA ALA A 380 -7.64 -7.39 16.62
C ALA A 380 -6.94 -8.70 17.01
N ALA A 381 -6.34 -8.78 18.20
CA ALA A 381 -5.74 -10.00 18.71
C ALA A 381 -6.77 -11.14 18.86
N ASP A 382 -7.96 -10.86 19.39
CA ASP A 382 -9.01 -11.88 19.55
C ASP A 382 -9.56 -12.39 18.21
N VAL A 383 -9.70 -11.52 17.21
CA VAL A 383 -10.06 -11.89 15.83
C VAL A 383 -8.98 -12.79 15.21
N ALA A 384 -7.71 -12.40 15.34
CA ALA A 384 -6.58 -13.16 14.81
C ALA A 384 -6.45 -14.55 15.44
N GLU A 385 -6.62 -14.67 16.75
CA GLU A 385 -6.67 -15.95 17.45
C GLU A 385 -7.82 -16.81 16.93
N ALA A 386 -9.04 -16.28 16.89
CA ALA A 386 -10.23 -17.04 16.51
C ALA A 386 -10.14 -17.56 15.06
N VAL A 387 -9.63 -16.74 14.14
CA VAL A 387 -9.39 -17.13 12.74
C VAL A 387 -8.26 -18.16 12.64
N ALA A 388 -7.12 -17.94 13.30
CA ALA A 388 -6.00 -18.88 13.27
C ALA A 388 -6.40 -20.26 13.84
N ARG A 389 -7.14 -20.31 14.95
CA ARG A 389 -7.70 -21.57 15.48
C ARG A 389 -8.65 -22.23 14.48
N ALA A 390 -9.61 -21.50 13.90
CA ALA A 390 -10.56 -22.08 12.95
C ALA A 390 -9.91 -22.64 11.66
N LEU A 391 -8.79 -22.07 11.23
CA LEU A 391 -8.04 -22.51 10.06
C LEU A 391 -7.02 -23.63 10.38
N TRP A 392 -6.38 -23.58 11.55
CA TRP A 392 -5.28 -24.48 11.90
C TRP A 392 -5.66 -25.63 12.86
N ASP A 393 -6.66 -25.48 13.72
CA ASP A 393 -7.21 -26.56 14.54
C ASP A 393 -8.17 -27.42 13.69
N ASN A 394 -7.60 -28.28 12.85
CA ASN A 394 -8.34 -29.30 12.10
C ASN A 394 -7.58 -30.63 12.06
N SER A 395 -7.79 -31.42 13.10
CA SER A 395 -7.69 -32.89 13.08
C SER A 395 -8.91 -33.56 12.42
N SER A 396 -9.77 -32.79 11.74
CA SER A 396 -11.07 -33.25 11.20
C SER A 396 -11.56 -32.51 9.94
N ARG A 397 -10.68 -32.15 8.99
CA ARG A 397 -11.09 -31.75 7.62
C ARG A 397 -11.15 -32.98 6.68
N SER A 398 -12.05 -33.91 7.00
CA SER A 398 -12.56 -34.94 6.09
C SER A 398 -14.04 -35.11 6.37
N GLN A 399 -14.87 -35.13 5.32
CA GLN A 399 -16.33 -34.90 5.37
C GLN A 399 -16.68 -33.40 5.47
N ASP A 400 -16.90 -32.79 4.30
CA ASP A 400 -18.07 -31.97 3.97
C ASP A 400 -17.81 -31.27 2.62
N LEU A 401 -17.96 -32.07 1.56
CA LEU A 401 -18.19 -31.60 0.20
C LEU A 401 -19.55 -32.14 -0.22
N ASP A 402 -20.60 -31.32 -0.13
CA ASP A 402 -21.70 -31.35 -1.10
C ASP A 402 -22.58 -30.09 -1.01
N GLY A 403 -22.86 -29.52 -2.18
CA GLY A 403 -24.10 -28.77 -2.48
C GLY A 403 -24.39 -27.42 -1.80
N VAL A 404 -23.82 -26.32 -2.34
CA VAL A 404 -24.61 -25.10 -2.64
C VAL A 404 -24.14 -24.52 -3.98
N VAL A 405 -25.06 -24.31 -4.92
CA VAL A 405 -24.81 -23.71 -6.24
C VAL A 405 -24.66 -22.19 -6.10
N ALA A 406 -23.66 -21.61 -6.76
CA ALA A 406 -23.45 -20.16 -6.79
C ALA A 406 -24.49 -19.45 -7.65
N THR A 407 -25.04 -18.33 -7.16
CA THR A 407 -25.74 -17.35 -7.99
C THR A 407 -24.75 -16.25 -8.39
N THR A 408 -24.41 -16.21 -9.67
CA THR A 408 -23.64 -15.12 -10.27
C THR A 408 -24.52 -13.89 -10.49
N SER A 409 -23.97 -12.71 -10.27
CA SER A 409 -24.46 -11.45 -10.83
C SER A 409 -23.29 -10.78 -11.52
N ASP A 410 -23.28 -10.87 -12.85
CA ASP A 410 -22.31 -10.18 -13.72
C ASP A 410 -22.73 -8.71 -13.95
N ASP A 411 -21.91 -8.01 -14.75
CA ASP A 411 -21.95 -6.59 -15.16
C ASP A 411 -21.46 -5.55 -14.12
N ALA A 412 -20.58 -4.60 -14.47
CA ALA A 412 -19.78 -4.46 -15.70
C ALA A 412 -18.59 -3.51 -15.47
N SER A 413 -17.49 -3.70 -16.21
CA SER A 413 -16.70 -2.65 -16.91
C SER A 413 -15.25 -3.13 -17.18
N ALA A 414 -14.98 -3.60 -18.40
CA ALA A 414 -13.64 -3.98 -18.85
C ALA A 414 -13.25 -3.21 -20.12
N ASP A 415 -13.12 -1.87 -20.02
CA ASP A 415 -12.63 -1.02 -21.13
C ASP A 415 -11.81 0.21 -20.68
N VAL A 416 -11.48 0.35 -19.39
CA VAL A 416 -10.74 1.52 -18.84
C VAL A 416 -9.32 1.15 -18.38
N ALA A 417 -8.76 0.04 -18.88
CA ALA A 417 -7.43 -0.42 -18.52
C ALA A 417 -6.32 0.08 -19.49
N ALA A 418 -6.67 0.29 -20.76
CA ALA A 418 -5.72 0.72 -21.79
C ALA A 418 -5.32 2.20 -21.63
N ASP A 419 -6.29 3.10 -21.43
CA ASP A 419 -6.05 4.55 -21.25
C ASP A 419 -5.13 4.84 -20.05
N VAL A 420 -5.46 4.28 -18.87
CA VAL A 420 -4.67 4.48 -17.65
C VAL A 420 -3.22 4.00 -17.80
N ALA A 421 -2.99 2.95 -18.60
CA ALA A 421 -1.63 2.46 -18.87
C ALA A 421 -0.83 3.39 -19.80
N ALA A 422 -1.51 4.14 -20.69
CA ALA A 422 -0.88 5.12 -21.57
C ALA A 422 -0.44 6.37 -20.78
N ASP A 423 -1.29 6.89 -19.89
CA ASP A 423 -0.97 8.07 -19.07
C ASP A 423 0.22 7.83 -18.12
N VAL A 424 0.29 6.66 -17.47
CA VAL A 424 1.41 6.32 -16.57
C VAL A 424 2.74 6.28 -17.32
N ALA A 425 2.74 5.79 -18.57
CA ALA A 425 3.91 5.77 -19.44
C ALA A 425 4.30 7.18 -19.94
N ALA A 426 3.32 8.05 -20.18
CA ALA A 426 3.57 9.45 -20.54
C ALA A 426 4.25 10.23 -19.40
N ASP A 427 3.83 10.03 -18.14
CA ASP A 427 4.42 10.67 -16.96
C ASP A 427 5.89 10.26 -16.74
N VAL A 428 6.26 8.98 -16.97
CA VAL A 428 7.68 8.57 -16.94
C VAL A 428 8.46 9.19 -18.09
N THR A 429 7.90 9.19 -19.30
CA THR A 429 8.56 9.75 -20.48
C THR A 429 8.83 11.25 -20.33
N ALA A 430 7.91 11.99 -19.70
CA ALA A 430 8.12 13.39 -19.31
C ALA A 430 9.23 13.53 -18.27
N ASP A 431 9.20 12.76 -17.18
CA ASP A 431 10.26 12.76 -16.16
C ASP A 431 11.66 12.43 -16.75
N VAL A 432 11.74 11.53 -17.72
CA VAL A 432 12.99 11.18 -18.43
C VAL A 432 13.43 12.28 -19.39
N ALA A 433 12.49 12.95 -20.06
CA ALA A 433 12.80 14.10 -20.91
C ALA A 433 13.32 15.30 -20.08
N ASP A 434 12.70 15.58 -18.93
CA ASP A 434 13.17 16.59 -17.98
C ASP A 434 14.56 16.26 -17.44
N ALA A 435 14.79 15.00 -17.03
CA ALA A 435 16.09 14.51 -16.59
C ALA A 435 17.18 14.67 -17.67
N ALA A 436 16.85 14.37 -18.93
CA ALA A 436 17.78 14.51 -20.05
C ALA A 436 18.07 15.99 -20.38
N ALA A 437 17.05 16.86 -20.33
CA ALA A 437 17.22 18.30 -20.52
C ALA A 437 18.09 18.92 -19.41
N ASN A 438 17.84 18.55 -18.16
CA ASN A 438 18.58 19.05 -17.00
C ASN A 438 20.02 18.49 -16.94
N SER A 439 20.24 17.25 -17.42
CA SER A 439 21.59 16.67 -17.57
C SER A 439 22.46 17.40 -18.62
N LEU A 440 21.87 18.23 -19.49
CA LEU A 440 22.58 19.07 -20.46
C LEU A 440 22.79 20.51 -19.96
N CYS A 441 22.21 20.89 -18.82
CA CYS A 441 22.30 22.22 -18.22
C CYS A 441 23.28 22.25 -17.03
N SER A 442 24.54 21.88 -17.25
CA SER A 442 25.64 22.16 -16.29
C SER A 442 26.19 23.60 -16.40
N GLU A 443 25.64 24.44 -17.28
CA GLU A 443 25.97 25.86 -17.38
C GLU A 443 24.70 26.74 -17.50
N LYS A 444 24.64 27.77 -16.64
CA LYS A 444 23.60 28.81 -16.49
C LYS A 444 22.39 28.39 -15.64
N GLY A 445 22.11 29.22 -14.63
CA GLY A 445 21.14 28.93 -13.57
C GLY A 445 19.68 28.98 -14.03
N LEU A 446 18.80 28.49 -13.15
CA LEU A 446 17.36 28.41 -13.38
C LEU A 446 16.76 29.76 -13.82
N PRO A 447 15.86 29.78 -14.81
CA PRO A 447 14.98 30.91 -15.04
C PRO A 447 13.81 30.90 -14.04
N ASP A 448 13.55 32.03 -13.42
CA ASP A 448 12.27 32.29 -12.75
C ASP A 448 11.12 32.21 -13.77
N SER A 449 10.14 31.34 -13.57
CA SER A 449 8.72 31.69 -13.74
C SER A 449 7.76 30.55 -13.40
N LEU A 450 6.92 30.79 -12.39
CA LEU A 450 5.57 30.21 -12.32
C LEU A 450 4.74 30.77 -13.47
N ALA A 451 4.33 29.92 -14.42
CA ALA A 451 3.40 30.29 -15.49
C ALA A 451 2.39 29.17 -15.79
N CYS A 452 1.43 28.95 -14.88
CA CYS A 452 0.21 28.23 -15.21
C CYS A 452 -0.64 29.05 -16.21
N LEU A 453 -0.57 28.74 -17.50
CA LEU A 453 -1.45 29.36 -18.51
C LEU A 453 -2.04 28.34 -19.51
N SER A 454 -3.30 27.99 -19.25
CA SER A 454 -4.39 27.87 -20.22
C SER A 454 -4.05 27.83 -21.72
N LEU A 455 -4.38 26.73 -22.40
CA LEU A 455 -4.67 26.73 -23.84
C LEU A 455 -5.98 25.99 -24.18
N LYS A 456 -6.94 26.74 -24.73
CA LYS A 456 -8.03 26.22 -25.56
C LYS A 456 -7.67 26.42 -27.03
N GLY A 457 -7.86 25.38 -27.84
CA GLY A 457 -8.43 25.50 -29.19
C GLY A 457 -7.49 25.67 -30.41
N ALA A 458 -7.56 24.67 -31.30
CA ALA A 458 -7.20 24.68 -32.73
C ALA A 458 -5.70 24.91 -33.09
N SER A 459 -5.14 24.32 -34.16
CA SER A 459 -5.73 23.77 -35.40
C SER A 459 -4.84 22.67 -36.05
N ASN A 460 -5.42 21.88 -36.97
CA ASN A 460 -4.71 20.90 -37.81
C ASN A 460 -3.74 21.56 -38.81
N PRO A 461 -2.73 20.81 -39.29
CA PRO A 461 -2.79 20.43 -40.71
C PRO A 461 -2.38 18.96 -41.04
N THR A 462 -3.22 18.33 -41.87
CA THR A 462 -2.91 17.32 -42.92
C THR A 462 -1.61 17.64 -43.70
N LEU A 463 -0.77 16.75 -44.25
CA LEU A 463 -0.85 15.45 -44.98
C LEU A 463 0.64 15.00 -45.24
N PRO A 464 1.02 13.94 -46.01
CA PRO A 464 0.27 12.84 -46.62
C PRO A 464 0.81 11.42 -46.27
N ALA A 465 0.11 10.39 -46.76
CA ALA A 465 0.54 8.98 -46.70
C ALA A 465 1.31 8.53 -47.95
N THR A 466 2.15 7.51 -47.81
CA THR A 466 2.67 6.68 -48.92
C THR A 466 2.63 5.18 -48.57
N SER A 467 2.50 4.36 -49.60
CA SER A 467 2.09 2.95 -49.55
C SER A 467 3.22 1.92 -49.65
N ALA A 468 2.86 0.68 -49.28
CA ALA A 468 3.42 -0.63 -49.73
C ALA A 468 4.71 -1.13 -49.03
N THR A 469 5.04 -2.45 -48.96
CA THR A 469 4.40 -3.64 -49.59
C THR A 469 4.62 -4.94 -48.79
N ALA A 470 3.69 -5.91 -48.95
CA ALA A 470 3.88 -7.38 -48.91
C ALA A 470 4.19 -8.12 -47.58
N ALA A 471 3.70 -9.36 -47.51
CA ALA A 471 3.85 -10.33 -46.43
C ALA A 471 4.52 -11.63 -46.94
N VAL A 472 4.92 -12.55 -46.04
CA VAL A 472 4.98 -14.03 -46.21
C VAL A 472 5.40 -14.68 -44.85
N PRO A 473 5.00 -15.92 -44.51
CA PRO A 473 4.61 -16.25 -43.14
C PRO A 473 5.61 -17.09 -42.31
N ALA A 474 5.37 -17.15 -40.99
CA ALA A 474 5.99 -18.10 -40.08
C ALA A 474 5.19 -19.43 -40.00
N THR A 475 5.90 -20.55 -39.97
CA THR A 475 5.33 -21.90 -39.78
C THR A 475 5.58 -22.41 -38.35
N ALA A 476 4.68 -23.27 -37.86
CA ALA A 476 4.65 -23.73 -36.47
C ALA A 476 5.39 -25.06 -36.23
N ALA A 477 5.87 -25.30 -35.00
CA ALA A 477 6.06 -26.64 -34.42
C ALA A 477 6.29 -26.65 -32.89
N VAL A 478 5.40 -27.33 -32.15
CA VAL A 478 5.39 -27.75 -30.73
C VAL A 478 4.37 -28.94 -30.68
N PRO A 479 4.37 -29.96 -29.77
CA PRO A 479 5.17 -30.25 -28.56
C PRO A 479 5.75 -31.70 -28.44
N ALA A 480 6.55 -31.94 -27.38
CA ALA A 480 6.65 -33.16 -26.54
C ALA A 480 7.66 -32.88 -25.39
N THR A 481 7.61 -33.42 -24.14
CA THR A 481 6.81 -34.50 -23.53
C THR A 481 6.72 -34.34 -22.00
N SER A 482 5.60 -34.82 -21.44
CA SER A 482 5.32 -35.28 -20.05
C SER A 482 6.39 -35.31 -18.94
N ALA A 483 5.98 -34.88 -17.74
CA ALA A 483 6.43 -35.44 -16.44
C ALA A 483 5.21 -35.64 -15.51
N SER A 484 5.28 -36.63 -14.61
CA SER A 484 4.14 -37.13 -13.81
C SER A 484 3.71 -36.20 -12.65
N PRO A 485 2.43 -36.25 -12.20
CA PRO A 485 1.94 -35.36 -11.15
C PRO A 485 2.49 -35.72 -9.76
N ALA A 486 2.96 -34.70 -9.05
CA ALA A 486 3.34 -34.80 -7.64
C ALA A 486 2.11 -34.73 -6.71
N ILE A 487 2.30 -35.21 -5.47
CA ILE A 487 1.25 -35.29 -4.44
C ILE A 487 0.80 -33.86 -4.04
N PRO A 488 -0.51 -33.57 -3.83
CA PRO A 488 -1.04 -32.20 -3.69
C PRO A 488 -0.64 -31.39 -2.45
N GLY A 489 0.42 -31.76 -1.74
CA GLY A 489 0.91 -31.07 -0.54
C GLY A 489 2.40 -30.73 -0.56
N SER A 490 3.14 -31.05 -1.62
CA SER A 490 4.59 -30.77 -1.71
C SER A 490 4.94 -29.46 -2.42
N SER A 491 4.06 -28.94 -3.28
CA SER A 491 4.28 -27.68 -4.03
C SER A 491 4.39 -26.48 -3.10
N ASP A 492 3.44 -26.35 -2.18
CA ASP A 492 3.23 -25.11 -1.43
C ASP A 492 4.33 -24.96 -0.36
N LYS A 493 4.67 -26.05 0.34
CA LYS A 493 5.86 -26.09 1.21
C LYS A 493 7.16 -25.78 0.46
N ALA A 494 7.31 -26.23 -0.78
CA ALA A 494 8.47 -25.88 -1.60
C ALA A 494 8.47 -24.38 -1.99
N GLN A 495 7.31 -23.79 -2.28
CA GLN A 495 7.16 -22.36 -2.52
C GLN A 495 7.42 -21.52 -1.27
N HIS A 496 6.94 -21.90 -0.08
CA HIS A 496 7.21 -21.19 1.17
C HIS A 496 8.68 -21.28 1.58
N SER A 497 9.26 -22.49 1.48
CA SER A 497 10.72 -22.66 1.66
C SER A 497 11.51 -21.87 0.64
N ARG A 498 10.99 -21.69 -0.58
CA ARG A 498 11.62 -20.87 -1.62
C ARG A 498 11.52 -19.38 -1.28
N LEU A 499 10.38 -18.88 -0.79
CA LEU A 499 10.23 -17.48 -0.37
C LEU A 499 11.17 -17.13 0.80
N GLU A 500 11.27 -17.97 1.84
CA GLU A 500 12.22 -17.74 2.94
C GLU A 500 13.68 -17.84 2.46
N GLN A 501 14.00 -18.73 1.50
CA GLN A 501 15.32 -18.78 0.86
C GLN A 501 15.59 -17.56 -0.03
N GLU A 502 14.60 -17.04 -0.75
CA GLU A 502 14.71 -15.87 -1.63
C GLU A 502 14.86 -14.59 -0.81
N LEU A 503 14.10 -14.42 0.27
CA LEU A 503 14.31 -13.36 1.26
C LEU A 503 15.72 -13.46 1.87
N SER A 504 16.12 -14.65 2.34
CA SER A 504 17.46 -14.86 2.91
C SER A 504 18.59 -14.55 1.91
N LYS A 505 18.43 -14.93 0.64
CA LYS A 505 19.41 -14.70 -0.43
C LYS A 505 19.44 -13.25 -0.91
N ALA A 506 18.29 -12.60 -1.08
CA ALA A 506 18.19 -11.20 -1.50
C ALA A 506 18.77 -10.24 -0.45
N LEU A 507 18.84 -10.67 0.81
CA LEU A 507 19.49 -9.93 1.89
C LEU A 507 21.00 -10.21 2.01
N LEU A 508 21.55 -11.28 1.40
CA LEU A 508 23.00 -11.53 1.42
C LEU A 508 23.81 -10.36 0.83
N PRO A 509 23.44 -9.70 -0.29
CA PRO A 509 24.13 -8.49 -0.76
C PRO A 509 24.04 -7.29 0.19
N VAL A 510 22.97 -7.21 0.99
CA VAL A 510 22.81 -6.18 2.04
C VAL A 510 23.74 -6.46 3.23
N TYR A 511 24.17 -7.72 3.41
CA TYR A 511 25.18 -8.12 4.37
C TYR A 511 26.61 -8.16 3.79
N SER A 512 26.80 -8.34 2.48
CA SER A 512 28.12 -8.55 1.86
C SER A 512 28.86 -7.27 1.46
N PHE A 513 28.31 -6.09 1.78
CA PHE A 513 29.06 -4.83 1.72
C PHE A 513 29.86 -4.54 3.01
N PHE A 514 29.84 -5.45 3.98
CA PHE A 514 30.42 -5.26 5.32
C PHE A 514 31.18 -6.49 5.85
N VAL A 515 32.07 -7.04 5.01
CA VAL A 515 33.20 -7.87 5.45
C VAL A 515 34.44 -7.47 4.64
N ASP A 516 35.00 -6.31 4.96
CA ASP A 516 36.45 -6.05 5.00
C ASP A 516 36.67 -4.68 5.69
N GLU A 517 37.72 -4.61 6.52
CA GLU A 517 38.10 -3.57 7.51
C GLU A 517 37.20 -3.42 8.77
#